data_AF-A0A3A9ESU6-F1
#
_entry.id   AF-A0A3A9ESU6-F1
#
_cell.length_a   1.000
_cell.length_b   1.000
_cell.length_c   1.000
_cell.angle_alpha   90.00
_cell.angle_beta   90.00
_cell.angle_gamma   90.00
#
_symmetry.space_group_name_H-M   'P 1'
#
loop_
_entity.id
_entity.type
_entity.pdbx_description
1 polymer ?
#
loop_
_entity_poly.entity_id
_entity_poly.type
_entity_poly.pdbx_seq_one_letter_code
_entity_poly.pdbx_strand_id
1 'polypeptide(L)'
;MTVLAAILLVSLLALSASAATTENAEAIAEAKEGQEEMRQDYLKAGWTDITNELQAEAQAEEIDPETWELANRDLEAAATEGKRAAILAARNEITYSYSWSIDEVSSYVLDPEEQEFGFVPSFSELFLEDWDVPCQPITEEERKALEEEMAKTMLAVSEEFAAQAKDIVTV
;
A
#
# COMPACT_ATOMS: atom_id res chain seq x y z
N MET A 1 -1.93 32.47 -0.99
CA MET A 1 -2.28 31.52 -2.06
C MET A 1 -2.16 30.15 -1.44
N THR A 2 -3.29 29.48 -1.25
CA THR A 2 -3.39 28.17 -0.57
C THR A 2 -3.18 27.05 -1.58
N VAL A 3 -2.08 26.31 -1.36
CA VAL A 3 -1.83 24.85 -1.46
C VAL A 3 -2.76 24.01 -2.35
N LEU A 4 -2.15 23.27 -3.28
CA LEU A 4 -2.58 21.94 -3.71
C LEU A 4 -1.37 21.23 -4.33
N ALA A 5 -0.49 20.71 -3.48
CA ALA A 5 0.48 19.68 -3.88
C ALA A 5 -0.31 18.39 -4.05
N ALA A 6 -0.47 17.94 -5.30
CA ALA A 6 -1.15 16.70 -5.62
C ALA A 6 -0.14 15.55 -5.44
N ILE A 7 -0.07 15.00 -4.23
CA ILE A 7 0.66 13.76 -3.96
C ILE A 7 -0.14 12.62 -4.62
N LEU A 8 0.40 12.08 -5.71
CA LEU A 8 -0.24 11.03 -6.48
C LEU A 8 0.10 9.68 -5.84
N LEU A 9 -0.66 9.31 -4.79
CA LEU A 9 -0.62 7.97 -4.20
C LEU A 9 -1.26 6.98 -5.18
N VAL A 10 -0.44 6.23 -5.92
CA VAL A 10 -0.89 5.10 -6.73
C VAL A 10 -1.05 3.89 -5.81
N SER A 11 -2.17 3.83 -5.08
CA SER A 11 -2.53 2.67 -4.26
C SER A 11 -3.24 1.63 -5.12
N LEU A 12 -2.50 0.66 -5.64
CA LEU A 12 -3.07 -0.60 -6.12
C LEU A 12 -3.57 -1.38 -4.89
N LEU A 13 -4.86 -1.27 -4.60
CA LEU A 13 -5.56 -2.11 -3.61
C LEU A 13 -5.43 -3.57 -4.04
N ALA A 14 -4.47 -4.31 -3.46
CA ALA A 14 -4.43 -5.75 -3.66
C ALA A 14 -5.45 -6.42 -2.73
N LEU A 15 -6.26 -7.26 -3.35
CA LEU A 15 -7.24 -8.10 -2.72
C LEU A 15 -6.53 -9.38 -2.22
N SER A 16 -5.93 -9.35 -1.03
CA SER A 16 -5.25 -10.54 -0.47
C SER A 16 -6.07 -11.17 0.67
N ALA A 17 -6.56 -12.38 0.42
CA ALA A 17 -7.10 -13.27 1.43
C ALA A 17 -5.95 -13.90 2.23
N SER A 18 -5.99 -13.77 3.55
CA SER A 18 -4.98 -14.26 4.49
C SER A 18 -4.85 -15.79 4.49
N ALA A 19 -3.67 -16.27 4.06
CA ALA A 19 -2.97 -17.45 4.57
C ALA A 19 -1.55 -17.41 4.02
N ALA A 20 -0.53 -17.27 4.88
CA ALA A 20 0.87 -17.26 4.48
C ALA A 20 1.23 -18.57 3.74
N THR A 21 1.29 -18.52 2.41
CA THR A 21 1.79 -19.58 1.56
C THR A 21 3.16 -19.21 1.01
N THR A 22 3.93 -20.18 0.53
CA THR A 22 5.23 -19.98 -0.12
C THR A 22 5.19 -18.98 -1.29
N GLU A 23 4.02 -18.76 -1.91
CA GLU A 23 3.84 -17.77 -2.98
C GLU A 23 3.97 -16.32 -2.48
N ASN A 24 3.56 -16.02 -1.24
CA ASN A 24 3.71 -14.68 -0.67
C ASN A 24 5.19 -14.34 -0.38
N ALA A 25 6.00 -15.30 0.04
CA ALA A 25 7.41 -15.05 0.34
C ALA A 25 8.22 -14.69 -0.93
N GLU A 26 7.90 -15.34 -2.06
CA GLU A 26 8.50 -15.01 -3.36
C GLU A 26 8.06 -13.63 -3.84
N ALA A 27 6.77 -13.32 -3.75
CA ALA A 27 6.24 -12.00 -4.10
C ALA A 27 6.84 -10.86 -3.26
N ILE A 28 7.02 -11.06 -1.95
CA ILE A 28 7.69 -10.08 -1.07
C ILE A 28 9.15 -9.88 -1.48
N ALA A 29 9.85 -10.95 -1.85
CA ALA A 29 11.24 -10.87 -2.30
C ALA A 29 11.36 -10.11 -3.63
N GLU A 30 10.48 -10.41 -4.59
CA GLU A 30 10.39 -9.72 -5.88
C GLU A 30 10.07 -8.23 -5.69
N ALA A 31 9.11 -7.90 -4.82
CA ALA A 31 8.78 -6.51 -4.51
C ALA A 31 10.01 -5.75 -3.96
N LYS A 32 10.74 -6.34 -3.01
CA LYS A 32 11.96 -5.75 -2.44
C LYS A 32 13.09 -5.59 -3.47
N GLU A 33 13.27 -6.58 -4.35
CA GLU A 33 14.22 -6.47 -5.45
C GLU A 33 13.86 -5.31 -6.40
N GLY A 34 12.59 -5.20 -6.78
CA GLY A 34 12.09 -4.10 -7.59
C GLY A 34 12.21 -2.73 -6.92
N GLN A 35 12.01 -2.63 -5.59
CA GLN A 35 12.26 -1.39 -4.85
C GLN A 35 13.71 -0.96 -4.94
N GLU A 36 14.65 -1.89 -4.79
CA GLU A 36 16.07 -1.59 -4.84
C GLU A 36 16.51 -1.20 -6.26
N GLU A 37 16.01 -1.87 -7.29
CA GLU A 37 16.27 -1.48 -8.68
C GLU A 37 15.81 -0.04 -8.94
N MET A 38 14.56 0.28 -8.58
CA MET A 38 14.00 1.61 -8.74
C MET A 38 14.76 2.67 -7.92
N ARG A 39 15.13 2.36 -6.67
CA ARG A 39 15.97 3.23 -5.84
C ARG A 39 17.26 3.59 -6.57
N GLN A 40 17.96 2.59 -7.09
CA GLN A 40 19.23 2.81 -7.78
C GLN A 40 19.06 3.69 -9.03
N ASP A 41 17.96 3.54 -9.77
CA ASP A 41 17.70 4.35 -10.96
C ASP A 41 17.40 5.82 -10.63
N TYR A 42 16.60 6.09 -9.59
CA TYR A 42 16.37 7.45 -9.12
C TYR A 42 17.64 8.11 -8.57
N LEU A 43 18.44 7.37 -7.78
CA LEU A 43 19.73 7.87 -7.28
C LEU A 43 20.70 8.19 -8.42
N LYS A 44 20.78 7.36 -9.47
CA LYS A 44 21.58 7.65 -10.68
C LYS A 44 21.08 8.89 -11.42
N ALA A 45 19.78 9.12 -11.44
CA ALA A 45 19.16 10.32 -12.01
C ALA A 45 19.33 11.57 -11.12
N GLY A 46 19.93 11.43 -9.94
CA GLY A 46 20.25 12.52 -9.02
C GLY A 46 19.12 12.90 -8.08
N TRP A 47 18.09 12.06 -7.95
CA TRP A 47 16.99 12.28 -7.01
C TRP A 47 17.42 12.00 -5.57
N THR A 48 16.74 12.63 -4.62
CA THR A 48 16.94 12.43 -3.18
C THR A 48 16.04 11.29 -2.69
N ASP A 49 16.63 10.31 -2.00
CA ASP A 49 15.88 9.24 -1.32
C ASP A 49 15.42 9.74 0.06
N ILE A 50 14.11 9.87 0.25
CA ILE A 50 13.45 10.28 1.49
C ILE A 50 12.75 9.13 2.23
N THR A 51 13.11 7.87 1.94
CA THR A 51 12.52 6.69 2.60
C THR A 51 12.65 6.75 4.11
N ASN A 52 13.80 7.19 4.64
CA ASN A 52 14.02 7.21 6.08
C ASN A 52 13.13 8.25 6.77
N GLU A 53 12.87 9.38 6.11
CA GLU A 53 11.99 10.44 6.55
C GLU A 53 10.55 9.93 6.61
N LEU A 54 10.06 9.27 5.55
CA LEU A 54 8.72 8.68 5.54
C LEU A 54 8.54 7.61 6.62
N GLN A 55 9.57 6.78 6.86
CA GLN A 55 9.55 5.80 7.94
C GLN A 55 9.58 6.45 9.33
N ALA A 56 10.33 7.54 9.49
CA ALA A 56 10.38 8.28 10.75
C ALA A 56 9.05 9.00 11.04
N GLU A 57 8.42 9.59 10.02
CA GLU A 57 7.08 10.19 10.14
C GLU A 57 6.05 9.16 10.56
N ALA A 58 6.06 7.98 9.94
CA ALA A 58 5.20 6.87 10.33
C ALA A 58 5.49 6.30 11.73
N GLN A 59 6.59 6.68 12.38
CA GLN A 59 6.87 6.32 13.77
C GLN A 59 6.64 7.47 14.75
N ALA A 60 6.53 8.70 14.25
CA ALA A 60 6.35 9.91 15.03
C ALA A 60 4.87 10.26 15.28
N GLU A 61 3.93 9.62 14.58
CA GLU A 61 2.50 9.88 14.74
C GLU A 61 2.06 9.61 16.19
N GLU A 62 1.45 10.63 16.79
CA GLU A 62 1.04 10.59 18.19
C GLU A 62 -0.38 10.04 18.29
N ILE A 63 -0.47 8.72 18.40
CA ILE A 63 -1.75 8.03 18.63
C ILE A 63 -2.06 8.00 20.13
N ASP A 64 -3.33 8.21 20.45
CA ASP A 64 -3.83 8.14 21.82
C ASP A 64 -3.42 6.81 22.50
N PRO A 65 -2.78 6.85 23.69
CA PRO A 65 -2.33 5.64 24.37
C PRO A 65 -3.46 4.64 24.69
N GLU A 66 -4.70 5.10 24.91
CA GLU A 66 -5.85 4.23 25.14
C GLU A 66 -6.26 3.50 23.85
N THR A 67 -6.17 4.17 22.69
CA THR A 67 -6.38 3.54 21.38
C THR A 67 -5.34 2.45 21.12
N TRP A 68 -4.06 2.73 21.41
CA TRP A 68 -2.99 1.72 21.32
C TRP A 68 -3.20 0.54 22.28
N GLU A 69 -3.56 0.81 23.53
CA GLU A 69 -3.85 -0.25 24.49
C GLU A 69 -5.01 -1.14 24.02
N LEU A 70 -6.08 -0.52 23.51
CA LEU A 70 -7.27 -1.23 23.04
C LEU A 70 -6.98 -2.08 21.81
N ALA A 71 -6.24 -1.57 20.83
CA ALA A 71 -5.91 -2.26 19.59
C ALA A 71 -5.03 -3.51 19.79
N ASN A 72 -4.16 -3.47 20.81
CA ASN A 72 -3.28 -4.57 21.19
C ASN A 72 -3.95 -5.65 22.06
N ARG A 73 -5.25 -5.55 22.34
CA ARG A 73 -5.97 -6.60 23.06
C ARG A 73 -6.22 -7.82 22.17
N ASP A 74 -6.20 -8.98 22.79
CA ASP A 74 -6.52 -10.26 22.15
C ASP A 74 -7.99 -10.27 21.66
N LEU A 75 -8.15 -10.41 20.34
CA LEU A 75 -9.44 -10.47 19.67
C LEU A 75 -10.24 -11.72 20.07
N GLU A 76 -9.59 -12.86 20.27
CA GLU A 76 -10.22 -14.14 20.59
C GLU A 76 -10.62 -14.21 22.07
N ALA A 77 -9.90 -13.50 22.93
CA ALA A 77 -10.26 -13.35 24.35
C ALA A 77 -11.42 -12.35 24.58
N ALA A 78 -11.90 -11.66 23.53
CA ALA A 78 -12.96 -10.67 23.67
C ALA A 78 -14.31 -11.33 24.03
N ALA A 79 -14.74 -11.15 25.28
CA ALA A 79 -15.94 -11.80 25.83
C ALA A 79 -17.28 -11.43 25.16
N THR A 80 -17.32 -10.37 24.33
CA THR A 80 -18.53 -9.93 23.62
C THR A 80 -18.18 -9.40 22.24
N GLU A 81 -19.13 -9.51 21.30
CA GLU A 81 -18.98 -8.95 19.95
C GLU A 81 -18.72 -7.42 19.98
N GLY A 82 -19.36 -6.70 20.91
CA GLY A 82 -19.12 -5.27 21.08
C GLY A 82 -17.68 -4.94 21.50
N LYS A 83 -17.02 -5.80 22.28
CA LYS A 83 -15.59 -5.63 22.62
C LYS A 83 -14.70 -5.95 21.44
N ARG A 84 -15.02 -7.01 20.69
CA ARG A 84 -14.30 -7.38 19.46
C ARG A 84 -14.34 -6.23 18.44
N ALA A 85 -15.53 -5.67 18.22
CA ALA A 85 -15.72 -4.52 17.34
C ALA A 85 -14.93 -3.28 17.80
N ALA A 86 -14.83 -3.03 19.12
CA ALA A 86 -14.04 -1.92 19.65
C ALA A 86 -12.53 -2.12 19.42
N ILE A 87 -12.01 -3.35 19.57
CA ILE A 87 -10.60 -3.67 19.27
C ILE A 87 -10.32 -3.44 17.78
N LEU A 88 -11.17 -3.95 16.90
CA LEU A 88 -11.02 -3.76 15.44
C LEU A 88 -11.13 -2.30 15.03
N ALA A 89 -12.02 -1.53 15.66
CA ALA A 89 -12.12 -0.09 15.40
C ALA A 89 -10.82 0.64 15.79
N ALA A 90 -10.23 0.30 16.93
CA ALA A 90 -8.96 0.87 17.36
C ALA A 90 -7.80 0.46 16.43
N ARG A 91 -7.74 -0.80 15.98
CA ARG A 91 -6.77 -1.25 14.97
C ARG A 91 -6.91 -0.45 13.68
N ASN A 92 -8.13 -0.28 13.17
CA ASN A 92 -8.39 0.50 11.95
C ASN A 92 -7.99 1.97 12.12
N GLU A 93 -8.31 2.60 13.25
CA GLU A 93 -7.92 3.97 13.55
C GLU A 93 -6.40 4.15 13.44
N ILE A 94 -5.65 3.22 14.03
CA ILE A 94 -4.19 3.18 13.95
C ILE A 94 -3.73 2.94 12.51
N THR A 95 -4.26 1.93 11.83
CA THR A 95 -3.82 1.60 10.47
C THR A 95 -4.06 2.72 9.47
N TYR A 96 -5.13 3.51 9.63
CA TYR A 96 -5.42 4.65 8.77
C TYR A 96 -4.72 5.95 9.18
N SER A 97 -3.96 5.96 10.30
CA SER A 97 -3.13 7.10 10.68
C SER A 97 -1.78 7.16 9.95
N TYR A 98 -1.39 6.07 9.29
CA TYR A 98 -0.11 5.94 8.59
C TYR A 98 -0.29 5.71 7.09
N SER A 99 0.69 6.12 6.30
CA SER A 99 0.85 5.62 4.92
C SER A 99 1.71 4.36 4.95
N TRP A 100 1.24 3.28 4.34
CA TRP A 100 1.93 1.99 4.28
C TRP A 100 1.56 1.22 3.01
N SER A 101 2.35 0.20 2.66
CA SER A 101 2.07 -0.74 1.57
C SER A 101 1.84 -2.15 2.10
N ILE A 102 1.06 -2.96 1.40
CA ILE A 102 1.09 -4.40 1.66
C ILE A 102 2.48 -4.95 1.30
N ASP A 103 2.90 -6.03 1.95
CA ASP A 103 4.26 -6.55 1.83
C ASP A 103 4.62 -7.00 0.40
N GLU A 104 3.63 -7.46 -0.38
CA GLU A 104 3.83 -7.91 -1.76
C GLU A 104 3.87 -6.78 -2.80
N VAL A 105 3.61 -5.53 -2.41
CA VAL A 105 3.51 -4.40 -3.34
C VAL A 105 4.40 -3.25 -2.89
N SER A 106 5.15 -2.71 -3.85
CA SER A 106 5.98 -1.52 -3.65
C SER A 106 5.18 -0.25 -3.83
N SER A 107 4.89 0.46 -2.74
CA SER A 107 4.33 1.82 -2.80
C SER A 107 5.40 2.86 -2.47
N TYR A 108 5.35 3.98 -3.19
CA TYR A 108 6.31 5.06 -3.05
C TYR A 108 5.67 6.42 -3.28
N VAL A 109 6.27 7.44 -2.70
CA VAL A 109 5.99 8.86 -2.92
C VAL A 109 7.00 9.38 -3.94
N LEU A 110 6.54 10.26 -4.83
CA LEU A 110 7.36 10.93 -5.82
C LEU A 110 7.03 12.42 -5.81
N ASP A 111 8.02 13.26 -5.50
CA ASP A 111 7.94 14.71 -5.64
C ASP A 111 8.85 15.17 -6.79
N PRO A 112 8.30 15.46 -7.98
CA PRO A 112 9.09 15.91 -9.12
C PRO A 112 9.54 17.38 -9.02
N GLU A 113 8.93 18.20 -8.16
CA GLU A 113 9.33 19.60 -7.98
C GLU A 113 10.59 19.69 -7.11
N GLU A 114 10.61 18.90 -6.03
CA GLU A 114 11.76 18.81 -5.09
C GLU A 114 12.79 17.74 -5.52
N GLN A 115 12.45 16.93 -6.53
CA GLN A 115 13.27 15.83 -7.04
C GLN A 115 13.54 14.76 -5.96
N GLU A 116 12.49 14.41 -5.22
CA GLU A 116 12.51 13.47 -4.11
C GLU A 116 11.68 12.22 -4.42
N PHE A 117 12.10 11.08 -3.90
CA PHE A 117 11.35 9.84 -3.93
C PHE A 117 11.52 9.09 -2.62
N GLY A 118 10.53 8.31 -2.20
CA GLY A 118 10.67 7.49 -1.01
C GLY A 118 9.62 6.41 -0.91
N PHE A 119 10.02 5.24 -0.44
CA PHE A 119 9.15 4.13 -0.10
C PHE A 119 8.48 4.33 1.26
N VAL A 120 7.18 4.06 1.32
CA VAL A 120 6.45 3.94 2.59
C VAL A 120 6.79 2.61 3.26
N PRO A 121 6.68 2.50 4.60
CA PRO A 121 6.85 1.22 5.28
C PRO A 121 5.81 0.19 4.82
N SER A 122 6.16 -1.08 4.89
CA SER A 122 5.22 -2.18 4.68
C SER A 122 4.31 -2.39 5.90
N PHE A 123 3.18 -3.05 5.70
CA PHE A 123 2.20 -3.34 6.75
C PHE A 123 2.85 -4.12 7.90
N SER A 124 3.65 -5.14 7.59
CA SER A 124 4.33 -5.96 8.60
C SER A 124 5.44 -5.22 9.36
N GLU A 125 5.93 -4.09 8.85
CA GLU A 125 6.90 -3.24 9.55
C GLU A 125 6.23 -2.34 10.61
N LEU A 126 4.95 -2.02 10.44
CA LEU A 126 4.22 -1.12 11.35
C LEU A 126 3.32 -1.85 12.35
N PHE A 127 2.77 -3.01 11.98
CA PHE A 127 1.72 -3.67 12.76
C PHE A 127 2.12 -5.07 13.22
N LEU A 128 1.44 -5.56 14.27
CA LEU A 128 1.70 -6.91 14.77
C LEU A 128 1.26 -7.97 13.74
N GLU A 129 1.89 -9.15 13.79
CA GLU A 129 1.64 -10.27 12.87
C GLU A 129 0.18 -10.76 12.90
N ASP A 130 -0.52 -10.59 14.03
CA ASP A 130 -1.92 -10.98 14.20
C ASP A 130 -2.92 -9.89 13.74
N TRP A 131 -2.43 -8.79 13.15
CA TRP A 131 -3.29 -7.77 12.56
C TRP A 131 -3.60 -8.12 11.12
N ASP A 132 -4.89 -8.10 10.79
CA ASP A 132 -5.33 -8.25 9.42
C ASP A 132 -5.18 -6.92 8.67
N VAL A 133 -4.73 -7.01 7.42
CA VAL A 133 -4.79 -5.90 6.47
C VAL A 133 -6.25 -5.45 6.36
N PRO A 134 -6.57 -4.16 6.60
CA PRO A 134 -7.95 -3.70 6.53
C PRO A 134 -8.46 -3.77 5.09
N CYS A 135 -9.31 -4.76 4.84
CA CYS A 135 -10.15 -4.78 3.65
C CYS A 135 -11.40 -3.94 3.92
N GLN A 136 -11.54 -2.81 3.22
CA GLN A 136 -12.85 -2.15 3.13
C GLN A 136 -13.83 -3.21 2.61
N PRO A 137 -14.94 -3.49 3.32
CA PRO A 137 -15.92 -4.44 2.83
C PRO A 137 -16.59 -3.83 1.61
N ILE A 138 -16.13 -4.22 0.42
CA ILE A 138 -16.82 -3.91 -0.82
C ILE A 138 -18.02 -4.84 -0.94
N THR A 139 -19.16 -4.26 -1.27
CA THR A 139 -20.35 -5.02 -1.64
C THR A 139 -20.05 -5.85 -2.90
N GLU A 140 -20.85 -6.91 -3.14
CA GLU A 140 -20.75 -7.69 -4.39
C GLU A 140 -20.88 -6.81 -5.63
N GLU A 141 -21.71 -5.78 -5.57
CA GLU A 141 -21.90 -4.82 -6.66
C GLU A 141 -20.64 -3.97 -6.90
N GLU A 142 -19.99 -3.49 -5.83
CA GLU A 142 -18.74 -2.74 -5.93
C GLU A 142 -17.58 -3.60 -6.44
N ARG A 143 -17.48 -4.87 -6.00
CA ARG A 143 -16.51 -5.83 -6.55
C ARG A 143 -16.70 -6.00 -8.05
N LYS A 144 -17.93 -6.25 -8.47
CA LYS A 144 -18.23 -6.52 -9.89
C LYS A 144 -17.98 -5.31 -10.77
N ALA A 145 -18.27 -4.11 -10.27
CA ALA A 145 -17.96 -2.86 -10.95
C ALA A 145 -16.44 -2.64 -11.07
N LEU A 146 -15.67 -2.94 -10.01
CA LEU A 146 -14.22 -2.84 -10.02
C LEU A 146 -13.57 -3.83 -10.99
N GLU A 147 -14.02 -5.09 -11.00
CA GLU A 147 -13.54 -6.11 -11.95
C GLU A 147 -13.83 -5.70 -13.40
N GLU A 148 -15.00 -5.13 -13.68
CA GLU A 148 -15.36 -4.66 -15.03
C GLU A 148 -14.51 -3.47 -15.48
N GLU A 149 -14.23 -2.53 -14.57
CA GLU A 149 -13.33 -1.40 -14.85
C GLU A 149 -11.88 -1.87 -15.05
N MET A 150 -11.35 -2.74 -14.18
CA MET A 150 -10.02 -3.31 -14.35
C MET A 150 -9.87 -4.07 -15.67
N ALA A 151 -10.91 -4.83 -16.07
CA ALA A 151 -10.93 -5.52 -17.36
C ALA A 151 -10.88 -4.54 -18.53
N LYS A 152 -11.60 -3.41 -18.47
CA LYS A 152 -11.52 -2.35 -19.49
C LYS A 152 -10.15 -1.70 -19.53
N THR A 153 -9.56 -1.41 -18.37
CA THR A 153 -8.22 -0.82 -18.28
C THR A 153 -7.16 -1.76 -18.86
N MET A 154 -7.18 -3.05 -18.52
CA MET A 154 -6.27 -4.04 -19.11
C MET A 154 -6.47 -4.18 -20.62
N LEU A 155 -7.71 -4.13 -21.11
CA LEU A 155 -7.99 -4.15 -22.53
C LEU A 155 -7.39 -2.92 -23.23
N ALA A 156 -7.59 -1.73 -22.67
CA ALA A 156 -7.06 -0.48 -23.20
C ALA A 156 -5.52 -0.48 -23.25
N VAL A 157 -4.87 -0.90 -22.16
CA VAL A 157 -3.41 -1.05 -22.10
C VAL A 157 -2.92 -2.07 -23.15
N SER A 158 -3.66 -3.17 -23.35
CA SER A 158 -3.30 -4.18 -24.35
C SER A 158 -3.43 -3.67 -25.79
N GLU A 159 -4.43 -2.83 -26.07
CA GLU A 159 -4.64 -2.22 -27.38
C GLU A 159 -3.59 -1.15 -27.68
N GLU A 160 -3.19 -0.37 -26.67
CA GLU A 160 -2.11 0.62 -26.77
C GLU A 160 -0.75 -0.05 -27.02
N PHE A 161 -0.46 -1.15 -26.32
CA PHE A 161 0.72 -1.99 -26.59
C PHE A 161 0.71 -2.56 -28.01
N ALA A 162 -0.44 -3.03 -28.49
CA ALA A 162 -0.58 -3.58 -29.85
C ALA A 162 -0.40 -2.50 -30.94
N ALA A 163 -0.80 -1.26 -30.66
CA ALA A 163 -0.60 -0.12 -31.55
C ALA A 163 0.89 0.27 -31.63
N GLN A 164 1.59 0.36 -30.48
CA GLN A 164 3.04 0.64 -30.46
C GLN A 164 3.87 -0.46 -31.14
N ALA A 165 3.49 -1.73 -30.98
CA ALA A 165 4.18 -2.84 -31.66
C ALA A 165 4.05 -2.78 -33.19
N LYS A 166 2.96 -2.20 -33.71
CA LYS A 166 2.75 -2.02 -35.16
C LYS A 166 3.66 -0.95 -35.77
N ASP A 167 3.97 0.10 -35.02
CA ASP A 167 4.88 1.16 -35.50
C ASP A 167 6.35 0.70 -35.56
N ILE A 168 6.75 -0.30 -34.75
CA ILE A 168 8.11 -0.88 -34.78
C ILE A 168 8.33 -1.80 -36.00
N VAL A 169 7.28 -2.40 -36.56
CA VAL A 169 7.37 -3.35 -37.68
C VAL A 169 7.32 -2.64 -39.06
N THR A 170 7.22 -1.31 -39.09
CA THR A 170 7.17 -0.52 -40.33
C THR A 170 8.42 0.35 -40.56
N VAL A 171 9.61 -0.24 -40.38
CA VAL A 171 10.90 0.29 -40.86
C VAL A 171 11.59 -0.72 -41.78
#